data_AF-A0A948CSA8-F1
#
_entry.id   AF-A0A948CSA8-F1
#
_cell.length_a   1.000
_cell.length_b   1.000
_cell.length_c   1.000
_cell.angle_alpha   90.00
_cell.angle_beta   90.00
_cell.angle_gamma   90.00
#
_symmetry.space_group_name_H-M   'P 1'
#
loop_
_entity.id
_entity.type
_entity.pdbx_description
1 polymer ?
#
loop_
_entity_poly.entity_id
_entity_poly.type
_entity_poly.pdbx_seq_one_letter_code
_entity_poly.pdbx_strand_id
1 'polypeptide(L)'
;MAIPKPIPLYPTYKDLKEVQLRELPDLAALLSDTDSWKPKAWLWGQEFLSYIGRNKSEHTFTRFRSEIEKFLLWAFLVKDKPIDEYRKADILEYADFCWQPPLTWISLSNVDKFHMKDGLYTSNNEWAPFRLMVAKGDESKPDKRKYRPSQETLSSMFTAVNAFYKHLTDEEYCYGNPVQLAKKDCRYLIKDAQVKDVKRLTENQWNFLLEVAQTMADDDSRYERSLFLIASLKTLFLRISEYSDRAEWSPTMSHFWKDNDNNWWLKIYGKGRKVRDITVPVSFLSYLTRYRLYRGLNKLPVAGENHPIIEKIRGRGGMTARQLSRLVQEVFDQAYEQMKARYGEDNASNFKEATSHWLRHTGASLEIERGRSLKDVSEDLGHASMSTTDTVYVQTDDKKRAASGKERKV
;
A
#
# COMPACT_ATOMS: atom_id res chain seq x y z
N MET A 1 -0.76 -31.30 22.08
CA MET A 1 -0.17 -31.69 20.78
C MET A 1 0.51 -30.47 20.16
N ALA A 2 1.58 -30.66 19.41
CA ALA A 2 2.19 -29.55 18.67
C ALA A 2 1.24 -29.10 17.54
N ILE A 3 1.06 -27.79 17.37
CA ILE A 3 0.22 -27.26 16.28
C ILE A 3 0.90 -27.59 14.93
N PRO A 4 0.18 -28.18 13.96
CA PRO A 4 0.76 -28.55 12.66
C PRO A 4 1.41 -27.36 11.93
N LYS A 5 2.41 -27.66 11.09
CA LYS A 5 3.02 -26.67 10.20
C LYS A 5 1.99 -26.26 9.13
N PRO A 6 1.82 -24.96 8.84
CA PRO A 6 0.87 -24.53 7.81
C PRO A 6 1.40 -24.83 6.41
N ILE A 7 0.48 -25.13 5.49
CA ILE A 7 0.75 -25.26 4.06
C ILE A 7 -0.02 -24.17 3.28
N PRO A 8 0.50 -23.67 2.16
CA PRO A 8 -0.21 -22.69 1.34
C PRO A 8 -1.48 -23.29 0.70
N LEU A 9 -2.55 -22.50 0.57
CA LEU A 9 -3.85 -23.00 0.06
C LEU A 9 -4.18 -22.49 -1.34
N TYR A 10 -3.79 -21.25 -1.68
CA TYR A 10 -4.23 -20.60 -2.92
C TYR A 10 -3.08 -19.95 -3.71
N PRO A 11 -2.90 -20.29 -5.00
CA PRO A 11 -1.86 -19.70 -5.85
C PRO A 11 -2.19 -18.25 -6.24
N THR A 12 -1.49 -17.68 -7.22
CA THR A 12 -1.76 -16.31 -7.69
C THR A 12 -3.13 -16.22 -8.36
N TYR A 13 -3.69 -15.01 -8.56
CA TYR A 13 -4.99 -14.88 -9.23
C TYR A 13 -4.97 -15.44 -10.67
N LYS A 14 -3.83 -15.30 -11.37
CA LYS A 14 -3.68 -15.86 -12.71
C LYS A 14 -3.92 -17.37 -12.71
N ASP A 15 -3.37 -18.04 -11.72
CA ASP A 15 -3.38 -19.49 -11.59
C ASP A 15 -4.65 -20.04 -10.90
N LEU A 16 -5.22 -19.26 -9.99
CA LEU A 16 -6.36 -19.65 -9.15
C LEU A 16 -7.59 -20.08 -9.97
N LYS A 17 -7.75 -19.54 -11.18
CA LYS A 17 -8.91 -19.80 -12.06
C LYS A 17 -8.93 -21.21 -12.63
N GLU A 18 -7.76 -21.80 -12.80
CA GLU A 18 -7.58 -23.07 -13.52
C GLU A 18 -7.10 -24.17 -12.58
N VAL A 19 -6.54 -23.80 -11.42
CA VAL A 19 -5.98 -24.76 -10.47
C VAL A 19 -7.05 -25.72 -9.94
N GLN A 20 -6.73 -27.00 -10.03
CA GLN A 20 -7.48 -28.10 -9.47
C GLN A 20 -6.77 -28.64 -8.23
N LEU A 21 -7.51 -29.23 -7.29
CA LEU A 21 -6.93 -29.76 -6.06
C LEU A 21 -5.83 -30.80 -6.30
N ARG A 22 -5.95 -31.61 -7.37
CA ARG A 22 -4.93 -32.61 -7.78
C ARG A 22 -3.57 -31.99 -8.16
N GLU A 23 -3.54 -30.70 -8.49
CA GLU A 23 -2.32 -29.97 -8.83
C GLU A 23 -1.61 -29.42 -7.58
N LEU A 24 -2.21 -29.60 -6.40
CA LEU A 24 -1.73 -29.16 -5.09
C LEU A 24 -1.57 -30.38 -4.17
N PRO A 25 -0.55 -31.24 -4.35
CA PRO A 25 -0.45 -32.54 -3.67
C PRO A 25 -0.44 -32.43 -2.14
N ASP A 26 0.28 -31.46 -1.57
CA ASP A 26 0.33 -31.24 -0.12
C ASP A 26 -1.06 -30.88 0.44
N LEU A 27 -1.83 -30.09 -0.32
CA LEU A 27 -3.18 -29.71 0.05
C LEU A 27 -4.16 -30.87 -0.15
N ALA A 28 -4.04 -31.61 -1.25
CA ALA A 28 -4.85 -32.78 -1.51
C ALA A 28 -4.72 -33.80 -0.37
N ALA A 29 -3.49 -34.04 0.12
CA ALA A 29 -3.24 -34.88 1.28
C ALA A 29 -3.87 -34.36 2.58
N LEU A 30 -3.77 -33.05 2.83
CA LEU A 30 -4.42 -32.41 3.99
C LEU A 30 -5.95 -32.56 3.96
N LEU A 31 -6.55 -32.44 2.77
CA LEU A 31 -7.99 -32.47 2.57
C LEU A 31 -8.55 -33.89 2.37
N SER A 32 -7.71 -34.88 2.04
CA SER A 32 -8.14 -36.27 1.81
C SER A 32 -8.36 -37.06 3.09
N ASP A 33 -7.73 -36.66 4.20
CA ASP A 33 -7.69 -37.43 5.45
C ASP A 33 -8.81 -37.04 6.45
N THR A 34 -9.74 -36.18 6.06
CA THR A 34 -10.71 -35.60 7.02
C THR A 34 -12.06 -35.26 6.39
N ASP A 35 -13.05 -35.09 7.28
CA ASP A 35 -14.44 -34.76 7.05
C ASP A 35 -14.72 -33.94 5.77
N SER A 36 -15.82 -34.28 5.08
CA SER A 36 -16.22 -33.72 3.78
C SER A 36 -16.35 -32.19 3.73
N TRP A 37 -16.32 -31.51 4.87
CA TRP A 37 -16.44 -30.05 4.94
C TRP A 37 -15.16 -29.30 4.57
N LYS A 38 -13.94 -29.85 4.77
CA LYS A 38 -12.69 -29.12 4.46
C LYS A 38 -12.49 -28.88 2.96
N PRO A 39 -12.69 -29.88 2.07
CA PRO A 39 -12.71 -29.64 0.63
C PRO A 39 -13.76 -28.60 0.22
N LYS A 40 -14.96 -28.66 0.81
CA LYS A 40 -16.04 -27.70 0.57
C LYS A 40 -15.64 -26.27 0.96
N ALA A 41 -15.07 -26.09 2.15
CA ALA A 41 -14.59 -24.80 2.64
C ALA A 41 -13.43 -24.24 1.81
N TRP A 42 -12.57 -25.10 1.26
CA TRP A 42 -11.54 -24.67 0.31
C TRP A 42 -12.13 -24.17 -1.01
N LEU A 43 -13.13 -24.87 -1.57
CA LEU A 43 -13.84 -24.43 -2.78
C LEU A 43 -14.50 -23.06 -2.56
N TRP A 44 -15.19 -22.88 -1.44
CA TRP A 44 -15.77 -21.60 -1.05
C TRP A 44 -14.73 -20.46 -1.03
N GLY A 45 -13.53 -20.73 -0.51
CA GLY A 45 -12.44 -19.76 -0.52
C GLY A 45 -11.92 -19.47 -1.93
N GLN A 46 -11.84 -20.48 -2.81
CA GLN A 46 -11.46 -20.32 -4.22
C GLN A 46 -12.47 -19.46 -4.98
N GLU A 47 -13.77 -19.70 -4.79
CA GLU A 47 -14.87 -18.93 -5.38
C GLU A 47 -14.82 -17.46 -4.95
N PHE A 48 -14.73 -17.21 -3.64
CA PHE A 48 -14.61 -15.87 -3.09
C PHE A 48 -13.39 -15.12 -3.64
N LEU A 49 -12.22 -15.77 -3.65
CA LEU A 49 -10.98 -15.15 -4.12
C LEU A 49 -11.02 -14.90 -5.63
N SER A 50 -11.66 -15.76 -6.40
CA SER A 50 -11.91 -15.55 -7.84
C SER A 50 -12.82 -14.35 -8.07
N TYR A 51 -13.88 -14.20 -7.28
CA TYR A 51 -14.74 -13.01 -7.29
C TYR A 51 -13.96 -11.73 -6.95
N ILE A 52 -13.12 -11.74 -5.92
CA ILE A 52 -12.27 -10.59 -5.57
C ILE A 52 -11.29 -10.26 -6.69
N GLY A 53 -10.60 -11.25 -7.25
CA GLY A 53 -9.61 -11.07 -8.30
C GLY A 53 -10.22 -10.53 -9.61
N ARG A 54 -11.46 -10.93 -9.93
CA ARG A 54 -12.20 -10.40 -11.08
C ARG A 54 -12.56 -8.92 -10.92
N ASN A 55 -12.91 -8.50 -9.71
CA ASN A 55 -13.56 -7.22 -9.47
C ASN A 55 -12.66 -6.15 -8.82
N LYS A 56 -11.49 -6.52 -8.31
CA LYS A 56 -10.59 -5.64 -7.55
C LYS A 56 -9.16 -5.69 -8.09
N SER A 57 -8.33 -4.74 -7.64
CA SER A 57 -6.91 -4.70 -7.98
C SER A 57 -6.14 -5.91 -7.46
N GLU A 58 -5.02 -6.25 -8.08
CA GLU A 58 -4.12 -7.32 -7.67
C GLU A 58 -3.62 -7.17 -6.22
N HIS A 59 -3.35 -5.95 -5.77
CA HIS A 59 -2.99 -5.67 -4.37
C HIS A 59 -4.13 -6.01 -3.41
N THR A 60 -5.37 -5.71 -3.79
CA THR A 60 -6.55 -6.06 -2.99
C THR A 60 -6.70 -7.58 -2.95
N PHE A 61 -6.64 -8.25 -4.10
CA PHE A 61 -6.65 -9.72 -4.17
C PHE A 61 -5.59 -10.34 -3.26
N THR A 62 -4.34 -9.91 -3.35
CA THR A 62 -3.23 -10.45 -2.55
C THR A 62 -3.52 -10.33 -1.05
N ARG A 63 -4.07 -9.19 -0.61
CA ARG A 63 -4.45 -8.98 0.78
C ARG A 63 -5.56 -9.94 1.22
N PHE A 64 -6.65 -10.03 0.45
CA PHE A 64 -7.76 -10.94 0.77
C PHE A 64 -7.30 -12.40 0.76
N ARG A 65 -6.51 -12.81 -0.25
CA ARG A 65 -5.90 -14.15 -0.32
C ARG A 65 -5.12 -14.50 0.93
N SER A 66 -4.26 -13.60 1.42
CA SER A 66 -3.47 -13.84 2.64
C SER A 66 -4.34 -13.99 3.89
N GLU A 67 -5.40 -13.18 4.04
CA GLU A 67 -6.27 -13.25 5.22
C GLU A 67 -7.23 -14.46 5.21
N ILE A 68 -7.79 -14.81 4.05
CA ILE A 68 -8.66 -15.99 3.93
C ILE A 68 -7.85 -17.28 4.10
N GLU A 69 -6.62 -17.32 3.59
CA GLU A 69 -5.74 -18.46 3.78
C GLU A 69 -5.37 -18.66 5.26
N LYS A 70 -5.02 -17.60 5.99
CA LYS A 70 -4.79 -17.67 7.45
C LYS A 70 -6.01 -18.25 8.18
N PHE A 71 -7.20 -17.77 7.83
CA PHE A 71 -8.45 -18.17 8.47
C PHE A 71 -8.77 -19.64 8.21
N LEU A 72 -8.70 -20.09 6.95
CA LEU A 72 -8.96 -21.47 6.59
C LEU A 72 -7.90 -22.43 7.13
N LEU A 73 -6.61 -22.04 7.15
CA LEU A 73 -5.58 -22.85 7.78
C LEU A 73 -5.84 -23.05 9.27
N TRP A 74 -6.22 -21.99 9.98
CA TRP A 74 -6.60 -22.10 11.38
C TRP A 74 -7.83 -23.01 11.56
N ALA A 75 -8.83 -22.88 10.69
CA ALA A 75 -10.00 -23.75 10.70
C ALA A 75 -9.62 -25.23 10.48
N PHE A 76 -8.73 -25.52 9.53
CA PHE A 76 -8.37 -26.89 9.14
C PHE A 76 -7.42 -27.58 10.11
N LEU A 77 -6.48 -26.83 10.73
CA LEU A 77 -5.36 -27.38 11.49
C LEU A 77 -5.46 -27.17 13.00
N VAL A 78 -6.31 -26.23 13.46
CA VAL A 78 -6.36 -25.82 14.86
C VAL A 78 -7.77 -25.96 15.44
N LYS A 79 -8.77 -25.34 14.80
CA LYS A 79 -10.14 -25.34 15.31
C LYS A 79 -10.88 -26.63 14.98
N ASP A 80 -10.58 -27.22 13.81
CA ASP A 80 -11.11 -28.48 13.30
C ASP A 80 -12.65 -28.57 13.42
N LYS A 81 -13.33 -27.53 12.96
CA LYS A 81 -14.78 -27.41 12.99
C LYS A 81 -15.27 -26.75 11.69
N PRO A 82 -16.41 -27.17 11.11
CA PRO A 82 -16.98 -26.54 9.93
C PRO A 82 -17.21 -25.04 10.11
N ILE A 83 -16.77 -24.25 9.13
CA ILE A 83 -16.81 -22.78 9.22
C ILE A 83 -18.24 -22.21 9.14
N ASP A 84 -19.17 -22.95 8.55
CA ASP A 84 -20.62 -22.65 8.54
C ASP A 84 -21.29 -22.81 9.91
N GLU A 85 -20.63 -23.52 10.84
CA GLU A 85 -21.09 -23.64 12.23
C GLU A 85 -20.46 -22.61 13.18
N TYR A 86 -19.60 -21.72 12.68
CA TYR A 86 -18.92 -20.77 13.54
C TYR A 86 -19.88 -19.75 14.14
N ARG A 87 -19.61 -19.39 15.38
CA ARG A 87 -20.30 -18.35 16.14
C ARG A 87 -19.31 -17.26 16.51
N LYS A 88 -19.82 -16.21 17.17
CA LYS A 88 -19.01 -15.09 17.65
C LYS A 88 -17.76 -15.55 18.42
N ALA A 89 -17.90 -16.55 19.29
CA ALA A 89 -16.81 -17.10 20.09
C ALA A 89 -15.68 -17.68 19.22
N ASP A 90 -16.01 -18.44 18.18
CA ASP A 90 -15.02 -19.04 17.28
C ASP A 90 -14.21 -17.97 16.53
N ILE A 91 -14.84 -16.86 16.13
CA ILE A 91 -14.12 -15.74 15.49
C ILE A 91 -13.23 -14.99 16.49
N LEU A 92 -13.63 -14.90 17.76
CA LEU A 92 -12.79 -14.31 18.81
C LEU A 92 -11.58 -15.20 19.13
N GLU A 93 -11.74 -16.52 19.17
CA GLU A 93 -10.63 -17.47 19.29
C GLU A 93 -9.64 -17.34 18.11
N TYR A 94 -10.14 -17.15 16.88
CA TYR A 94 -9.29 -16.86 15.73
C TYR A 94 -8.53 -15.54 15.89
N ALA A 95 -9.15 -14.51 16.49
CA ALA A 95 -8.47 -13.25 16.78
C ALA A 95 -7.37 -13.42 17.85
N ASP A 96 -7.61 -14.22 18.88
CA ASP A 96 -6.59 -14.63 19.87
C ASP A 96 -5.41 -15.34 19.19
N PHE A 97 -5.70 -16.27 18.27
CA PHE A 97 -4.67 -16.95 17.49
C PHE A 97 -3.85 -15.99 16.60
N CYS A 98 -4.51 -15.03 15.93
CA CYS A 98 -3.81 -14.02 15.13
C CYS A 98 -2.96 -13.06 15.97
N TRP A 99 -3.34 -12.82 17.22
CA TRP A 99 -2.58 -11.99 18.15
C TRP A 99 -1.27 -12.65 18.58
N GLN A 100 -1.29 -13.97 18.78
CA GLN A 100 -0.15 -14.75 19.22
C GLN A 100 -0.06 -16.11 18.50
N PRO A 101 0.26 -16.11 17.20
CA PRO A 101 0.37 -17.34 16.43
C PRO A 101 1.62 -18.14 16.84
N PRO A 102 1.65 -19.46 16.59
CA PRO A 102 2.84 -20.28 16.82
C PRO A 102 4.06 -19.79 16.03
N LEU A 103 5.26 -19.99 16.56
CA LEU A 103 6.51 -19.56 15.90
C LEU A 103 6.71 -20.21 14.52
N THR A 104 6.17 -21.42 14.31
CA THR A 104 6.19 -22.15 13.03
C THR A 104 5.28 -21.52 11.97
N TRP A 105 4.35 -20.64 12.36
CA TRP A 105 3.44 -19.92 11.46
C TRP A 105 3.94 -18.51 11.11
N ILE A 106 5.10 -18.11 11.61
CA ILE A 106 5.69 -16.79 11.38
C ILE A 106 6.92 -16.91 10.47
N SER A 107 6.95 -16.16 9.39
CA SER A 107 8.11 -16.00 8.50
C SER A 107 8.74 -14.61 8.67
N LEU A 108 10.05 -14.55 8.43
CA LEU A 108 10.86 -13.32 8.48
C LEU A 108 11.19 -12.79 7.08
N SER A 109 10.75 -13.51 6.04
CA SER A 109 11.05 -13.20 4.65
C SER A 109 9.77 -13.08 3.82
N ASN A 110 9.89 -12.37 2.69
CA ASN A 110 8.84 -12.31 1.68
C ASN A 110 9.18 -13.31 0.58
N VAL A 111 8.71 -14.54 0.74
CA VAL A 111 8.88 -15.62 -0.22
C VAL A 111 7.55 -15.98 -0.88
N ASP A 112 7.63 -16.51 -2.10
CA ASP A 112 6.46 -17.03 -2.79
C ASP A 112 5.89 -18.25 -2.07
N LYS A 113 4.57 -18.43 -2.14
CA LYS A 113 3.86 -19.51 -1.45
C LYS A 113 4.19 -20.88 -2.01
N PHE A 114 4.34 -20.97 -3.34
CA PHE A 114 4.49 -22.22 -4.07
C PHE A 114 5.71 -22.15 -4.99
N HIS A 115 6.29 -23.32 -5.25
CA HIS A 115 7.18 -23.55 -6.38
C HIS A 115 6.46 -24.44 -7.41
N MET A 116 6.57 -24.07 -8.68
CA MET A 116 6.08 -24.92 -9.77
C MET A 116 7.14 -25.98 -10.09
N LYS A 117 6.81 -27.26 -9.91
CA LYS A 117 7.68 -28.40 -10.22
C LYS A 117 6.88 -29.46 -10.97
N ASP A 118 7.32 -29.80 -12.18
CA ASP A 118 6.69 -30.83 -13.03
C ASP A 118 5.18 -30.58 -13.29
N GLY A 119 4.79 -29.30 -13.39
CA GLY A 119 3.39 -28.88 -13.56
C GLY A 119 2.54 -28.89 -12.28
N LEU A 120 3.14 -29.19 -11.13
CA LEU A 120 2.47 -29.21 -9.83
C LEU A 120 2.94 -28.06 -8.93
N TYR A 121 2.01 -27.57 -8.10
CA TYR A 121 2.28 -26.56 -7.08
C TYR A 121 2.78 -27.23 -5.80
N THR A 122 4.09 -27.15 -5.56
CA THR A 122 4.73 -27.64 -4.34
C THR A 122 4.86 -26.52 -3.31
N SER A 123 4.64 -26.84 -2.02
CA SER A 123 4.72 -25.83 -0.94
C SER A 123 6.13 -25.28 -0.78
N ASN A 124 6.26 -23.96 -0.62
CA ASN A 124 7.52 -23.37 -0.20
C ASN A 124 7.73 -23.56 1.31
N ASN A 125 8.78 -24.28 1.69
CA ASN A 125 9.08 -24.60 3.09
C ASN A 125 9.48 -23.41 3.96
N GLU A 126 9.92 -22.30 3.35
CA GLU A 126 10.26 -21.03 4.01
C GLU A 126 9.04 -20.11 4.18
N TRP A 127 7.94 -20.43 3.50
CA TRP A 127 6.71 -19.66 3.60
C TRP A 127 5.99 -19.95 4.91
N ALA A 128 5.40 -18.89 5.48
CA ALA A 128 4.45 -18.99 6.59
C ALA A 128 3.40 -17.88 6.48
N PRO A 129 2.19 -18.10 7.04
CA PRO A 129 1.05 -17.19 6.82
C PRO A 129 1.17 -15.86 7.56
N PHE A 130 1.85 -15.81 8.71
CA PHE A 130 2.17 -14.56 9.41
C PHE A 130 3.57 -14.08 9.05
N ARG A 131 3.74 -12.76 8.93
CA ARG A 131 5.01 -12.16 8.56
C ARG A 131 5.43 -11.14 9.61
N LEU A 132 6.65 -11.28 10.08
CA LEU A 132 7.31 -10.27 10.90
C LEU A 132 8.37 -9.57 10.04
N MET A 133 8.13 -8.30 9.73
CA MET A 133 9.11 -7.41 9.10
C MET A 133 9.46 -6.32 10.08
N VAL A 134 10.75 -5.96 10.15
CA VAL A 134 11.19 -4.74 10.84
C VAL A 134 10.72 -3.51 10.07
N ALA A 135 10.52 -2.41 10.79
CA ALA A 135 10.13 -1.15 10.18
C ALA A 135 11.22 -0.67 9.20
N LYS A 136 10.83 0.14 8.21
CA LYS A 136 11.81 0.74 7.29
C LYS A 136 12.75 1.63 8.10
N GLY A 137 14.05 1.35 8.05
CA GLY A 137 15.07 2.08 8.81
C GLY A 137 15.50 1.43 10.13
N ASP A 138 14.74 0.43 10.61
CA ASP A 138 15.08 -0.36 11.80
C ASP A 138 16.06 -1.48 11.44
N GLU A 139 17.22 -1.47 12.09
CA GLU A 139 18.32 -2.43 11.88
C GLU A 139 18.33 -3.57 12.90
N SER A 140 17.35 -3.62 13.80
CA SER A 140 17.25 -4.69 14.78
C SER A 140 17.02 -6.04 14.12
N LYS A 141 17.55 -7.11 14.72
CA LYS A 141 17.28 -8.47 14.23
C LYS A 141 15.84 -8.86 14.58
N PRO A 142 15.01 -9.27 13.60
CA PRO A 142 13.64 -9.65 13.88
C PRO A 142 13.59 -10.92 14.73
N ASP A 143 12.80 -10.87 15.81
CA ASP A 143 12.55 -12.01 16.70
C ASP A 143 11.08 -12.42 16.63
N LYS A 144 10.81 -13.63 16.12
CA LYS A 144 9.46 -14.19 15.99
C LYS A 144 8.68 -14.17 17.31
N ARG A 145 9.35 -14.27 18.46
CA ARG A 145 8.71 -14.23 19.80
C ARG A 145 8.08 -12.87 20.12
N LYS A 146 8.57 -11.81 19.46
CA LYS A 146 8.08 -10.43 19.62
C LYS A 146 6.95 -10.08 18.64
N TYR A 147 6.51 -11.01 17.80
CA TYR A 147 5.44 -10.76 16.86
C TYR A 147 4.17 -10.28 17.57
N ARG A 148 3.65 -9.13 17.14
CA ARG A 148 2.30 -8.64 17.44
C ARG A 148 1.73 -8.00 16.19
N PRO A 149 0.47 -8.29 15.80
CA PRO A 149 -0.15 -7.64 14.67
C PRO A 149 -0.42 -6.16 15.00
N SER A 150 -0.27 -5.28 14.00
CA SER A 150 -0.72 -3.90 14.15
C SER A 150 -2.25 -3.81 14.17
N GLN A 151 -2.79 -2.66 14.61
CA GLN A 151 -4.23 -2.40 14.58
C GLN A 151 -4.78 -2.45 13.14
N GLU A 152 -4.02 -2.02 12.14
CA GLU A 152 -4.37 -2.12 10.72
C GLU A 152 -4.38 -3.57 10.26
N THR A 153 -3.44 -4.39 10.74
CA THR A 153 -3.36 -5.82 10.43
C THR A 153 -4.59 -6.55 10.96
N LEU A 154 -4.95 -6.33 12.23
CA LEU A 154 -6.18 -6.88 12.83
C LEU A 154 -7.44 -6.38 12.11
N SER A 155 -7.50 -5.08 11.80
CA SER A 155 -8.63 -4.49 11.07
C SER A 155 -8.77 -5.09 9.66
N SER A 156 -7.64 -5.35 8.99
CA SER A 156 -7.60 -6.00 7.68
C SER A 156 -8.09 -7.45 7.77
N MET A 157 -7.66 -8.20 8.78
CA MET A 157 -8.15 -9.55 9.06
C MET A 157 -9.67 -9.56 9.19
N PHE A 158 -10.24 -8.75 10.10
CA PHE A 158 -11.70 -8.69 10.28
C PHE A 158 -12.42 -8.24 9.00
N THR A 159 -11.84 -7.32 8.24
CA THR A 159 -12.43 -6.85 6.97
C THR A 159 -12.51 -7.99 5.94
N ALA A 160 -11.44 -8.78 5.82
CA ALA A 160 -11.39 -9.88 4.87
C ALA A 160 -12.34 -11.02 5.27
N VAL A 161 -12.27 -11.47 6.53
CA VAL A 161 -13.13 -12.55 7.03
C VAL A 161 -14.60 -12.14 7.01
N ASN A 162 -14.93 -10.89 7.35
CA ASN A 162 -16.31 -10.38 7.27
C ASN A 162 -16.84 -10.38 5.83
N ALA A 163 -16.01 -9.98 4.86
CA ALA A 163 -16.39 -9.99 3.46
C ALA A 163 -16.54 -11.42 2.91
N PHE A 164 -15.72 -12.36 3.39
CA PHE A 164 -15.83 -13.77 3.06
C PHE A 164 -17.14 -14.36 3.58
N TYR A 165 -17.45 -14.21 4.87
CA TYR A 165 -18.74 -14.67 5.41
C TYR A 165 -19.93 -13.97 4.74
N LYS A 166 -19.80 -12.70 4.37
CA LYS A 166 -20.84 -12.03 3.58
C LYS A 166 -21.05 -12.71 2.23
N HIS A 167 -19.97 -13.04 1.53
CA HIS A 167 -20.08 -13.81 0.29
C HIS A 167 -20.72 -15.18 0.53
N LEU A 168 -20.32 -15.91 1.57
CA LEU A 168 -20.93 -17.20 1.91
C LEU A 168 -22.42 -17.08 2.26
N THR A 169 -22.86 -15.99 2.89
CA THR A 169 -24.28 -15.76 3.13
C THR A 169 -25.03 -15.37 1.86
N ASP A 170 -24.40 -14.57 0.98
CA ASP A 170 -24.99 -14.13 -0.28
C ASP A 170 -25.15 -15.32 -1.27
N GLU A 171 -24.26 -16.32 -1.20
CA GLU A 171 -24.32 -17.60 -1.94
C GLU A 171 -25.09 -18.71 -1.20
N GLU A 172 -25.78 -18.39 -0.10
CA GLU A 172 -26.60 -19.32 0.70
C GLU A 172 -25.83 -20.51 1.33
N TYR A 173 -24.50 -20.44 1.40
CA TYR A 173 -23.65 -21.44 2.06
C TYR A 173 -23.67 -21.34 3.59
N CYS A 174 -23.82 -20.13 4.12
CA CYS A 174 -23.89 -19.85 5.55
C CYS A 174 -25.18 -19.12 5.90
N TYR A 175 -25.79 -19.46 7.04
CA TYR A 175 -27.02 -18.79 7.52
C TYR A 175 -26.77 -17.41 8.12
N GLY A 176 -25.53 -17.05 8.43
CA GLY A 176 -25.22 -15.76 9.05
C GLY A 176 -23.74 -15.44 9.12
N ASN A 177 -23.45 -14.19 9.49
CA ASN A 177 -22.10 -13.65 9.57
C ASN A 177 -21.73 -13.31 11.03
N PRO A 178 -20.96 -14.16 11.73
CA PRO A 178 -20.58 -13.93 13.13
C PRO A 178 -19.51 -12.83 13.30
N VAL A 179 -18.87 -12.39 12.21
CA VAL A 179 -17.65 -11.56 12.25
C VAL A 179 -17.93 -10.14 12.72
N GLN A 180 -19.08 -9.57 12.34
CA GLN A 180 -19.42 -8.20 12.74
C GLN A 180 -19.59 -8.07 14.25
N LEU A 181 -20.20 -9.07 14.89
CA LEU A 181 -20.37 -9.13 16.33
C LEU A 181 -19.02 -9.34 17.02
N ALA A 182 -18.21 -10.29 16.52
CA ALA A 182 -16.89 -10.56 17.07
C ALA A 182 -15.95 -9.35 16.97
N LYS A 183 -16.00 -8.59 15.87
CA LYS A 183 -15.20 -7.38 15.71
C LYS A 183 -15.49 -6.34 16.79
N LYS A 184 -16.77 -6.16 17.16
CA LYS A 184 -17.17 -5.18 18.20
C LYS A 184 -16.65 -5.58 19.58
N ASP A 185 -16.59 -6.88 19.86
CA ASP A 185 -16.21 -7.43 21.16
C ASP A 185 -14.72 -7.81 21.24
N CYS A 186 -13.94 -7.58 20.18
CA CYS A 186 -12.53 -7.95 20.14
C CYS A 186 -11.67 -7.02 21.02
N ARG A 187 -11.16 -7.56 22.13
CA ARG A 187 -10.31 -6.85 23.10
C ARG A 187 -9.01 -6.26 22.53
N TYR A 188 -8.54 -6.77 21.40
CA TYR A 188 -7.30 -6.30 20.77
C TYR A 188 -7.49 -5.08 19.88
N LEU A 189 -8.73 -4.76 19.50
CA LEU A 189 -9.04 -3.55 18.73
C LEU A 189 -9.12 -2.36 19.68
N ILE A 190 -8.05 -1.58 19.68
CA ILE A 190 -7.92 -0.40 20.53
C ILE A 190 -8.46 0.79 19.73
N LYS A 191 -9.45 1.49 20.30
CA LYS A 191 -9.89 2.78 19.77
C LYS A 191 -8.87 3.83 20.17
N ASP A 192 -8.00 4.18 19.25
CA ASP A 192 -7.12 5.33 19.42
C ASP A 192 -7.96 6.61 19.33
N ALA A 193 -8.03 7.35 20.43
CA ALA A 193 -8.72 8.64 20.48
C ALA A 193 -7.83 9.78 19.97
N GLN A 194 -6.53 9.54 19.78
CA GLN A 194 -5.61 10.52 19.23
C GLN A 194 -5.53 10.40 17.70
N VAL A 195 -5.31 11.53 17.05
CA VAL A 195 -5.02 11.56 15.61
C VAL A 195 -3.61 11.05 15.39
N LYS A 196 -3.45 10.09 14.48
CA LYS A 196 -2.13 9.54 14.12
C LYS A 196 -1.26 10.65 13.55
N ASP A 197 0.02 10.66 13.97
CA ASP A 197 1.02 11.51 13.36
C ASP A 197 1.17 11.17 11.87
N VAL A 198 0.70 12.05 10.99
CA VAL A 198 0.84 11.88 9.54
C VAL A 198 2.28 12.22 9.17
N LYS A 199 3.03 11.19 8.81
CA LYS A 199 4.44 11.32 8.45
C LYS A 199 4.62 12.25 7.23
N ARG A 200 5.36 13.36 7.42
CA ARG A 200 5.69 14.38 6.41
C ARG A 200 7.09 14.94 6.65
N LEU A 201 7.67 15.56 5.63
CA LEU A 201 8.94 16.28 5.75
C LEU A 201 8.70 17.69 6.31
N THR A 202 9.68 18.22 7.03
CA THR A 202 9.72 19.65 7.34
C THR A 202 10.07 20.47 6.08
N GLU A 203 9.86 21.79 6.11
CA GLU A 203 10.24 22.64 4.99
C GLU A 203 11.75 22.61 4.72
N ASN A 204 12.58 22.59 5.77
CA ASN A 204 14.03 22.44 5.63
C ASN A 204 14.42 21.09 5.01
N GLN A 205 13.79 19.98 5.44
CA GLN A 205 14.04 18.66 4.85
C GLN A 205 13.58 18.59 3.39
N TRP A 206 12.45 19.21 3.06
CA TRP A 206 11.98 19.31 1.68
C TRP A 206 12.96 20.10 0.80
N ASN A 207 13.38 21.27 1.25
CA ASN A 207 14.32 22.11 0.50
C ASN A 207 15.65 21.39 0.28
N PHE A 208 16.17 20.72 1.32
CA PHE A 208 17.38 19.90 1.20
C PHE A 208 17.20 18.75 0.19
N LEU A 209 16.08 18.01 0.26
CA LEU A 209 15.81 16.92 -0.68
C LEU A 209 15.74 17.42 -2.13
N LEU A 210 15.09 18.56 -2.36
CA LEU A 210 14.95 19.17 -3.67
C LEU A 210 16.30 19.67 -4.20
N GLU A 211 17.13 20.27 -3.35
CA GLU A 211 18.51 20.66 -3.67
C GLU A 211 19.35 19.43 -4.08
N VAL A 212 19.30 18.35 -3.30
CA VAL A 212 19.98 17.09 -3.64
C VAL A 212 19.51 16.55 -4.98
N ALA A 213 18.20 16.51 -5.22
CA ALA A 213 17.64 16.04 -6.50
C ALA A 213 18.09 16.92 -7.68
N GLN A 214 18.22 18.22 -7.46
CA GLN A 214 18.67 19.17 -8.46
C GLN A 214 20.16 18.97 -8.79
N THR A 215 21.02 18.92 -7.78
CA THR A 215 22.45 18.65 -7.95
C THR A 215 22.69 17.31 -8.66
N MET A 216 21.95 16.25 -8.28
CA MET A 216 22.03 14.96 -8.98
C MET A 216 21.71 15.08 -10.48
N ALA A 217 20.71 15.88 -10.85
CA ALA A 217 20.31 16.09 -12.25
C ALA A 217 21.27 17.02 -13.01
N ASP A 218 21.85 18.01 -12.33
CA ASP A 218 22.87 18.91 -12.88
C ASP A 218 24.18 18.14 -13.17
N ASP A 219 24.58 17.23 -12.28
CA ASP A 219 25.79 16.41 -12.43
C ASP A 219 25.59 15.25 -13.43
N ASP A 220 24.40 14.64 -13.45
CA ASP A 220 24.09 13.53 -14.34
C ASP A 220 22.64 13.60 -14.84
N SER A 221 22.51 13.90 -16.13
CA SER A 221 21.22 14.04 -16.83
C SER A 221 20.27 12.86 -16.68
N ARG A 222 20.74 11.65 -16.31
CA ARG A 222 19.88 10.48 -16.02
C ARG A 222 18.92 10.72 -14.85
N TYR A 223 19.23 11.68 -13.97
CA TYR A 223 18.39 12.07 -12.82
C TYR A 223 17.37 13.16 -13.12
N GLU A 224 17.29 13.70 -14.35
CA GLU A 224 16.27 14.68 -14.73
C GLU A 224 14.84 14.17 -14.48
N ARG A 225 14.59 12.89 -14.76
CA ARG A 225 13.32 12.22 -14.43
C ARG A 225 13.06 12.12 -12.92
N SER A 226 14.11 11.96 -12.11
CA SER A 226 14.01 11.85 -10.66
C SER A 226 13.69 13.20 -10.05
N LEU A 227 14.38 14.26 -10.48
CA LEU A 227 14.08 15.65 -10.11
C LEU A 227 12.63 16.01 -10.46
N PHE A 228 12.23 15.78 -11.71
CA PHE A 228 10.86 16.03 -12.17
C PHE A 228 9.83 15.28 -11.32
N LEU A 229 10.06 13.99 -11.05
CA LEU A 229 9.16 13.16 -10.24
C LEU A 229 9.06 13.65 -8.79
N ILE A 230 10.18 13.97 -8.14
CA ILE A 230 10.20 14.49 -6.75
C ILE A 230 9.44 15.82 -6.66
N ALA A 231 9.74 16.77 -7.55
CA ALA A 231 9.05 18.06 -7.61
C ALA A 231 7.55 17.87 -7.86
N SER A 232 7.17 16.94 -8.75
CA SER A 232 5.79 16.65 -9.09
C SER A 232 4.98 16.05 -7.94
N LEU A 233 5.52 15.02 -7.27
CA LEU A 233 4.79 14.29 -6.22
C LEU A 233 4.43 15.20 -5.05
N LYS A 234 5.33 16.12 -4.69
CA LYS A 234 5.05 17.14 -3.66
C LYS A 234 4.09 18.19 -4.19
N THR A 235 4.38 18.79 -5.34
CA THR A 235 3.70 20.03 -5.79
C THR A 235 2.30 19.78 -6.30
N LEU A 236 2.07 18.64 -6.95
CA LEU A 236 0.78 18.27 -7.55
C LEU A 236 0.00 17.26 -6.70
N PHE A 237 0.51 16.97 -5.49
CA PHE A 237 -0.06 16.05 -4.50
C PHE A 237 -0.38 14.66 -5.05
N LEU A 238 0.40 14.15 -6.01
CA LEU A 238 0.09 12.91 -6.70
C LEU A 238 0.50 11.68 -5.89
N ARG A 239 -0.28 10.61 -6.02
CA ARG A 239 0.20 9.28 -5.66
C ARG A 239 1.18 8.84 -6.73
N ILE A 240 2.23 8.13 -6.34
CA ILE A 240 3.20 7.62 -7.32
C ILE A 240 2.56 6.73 -8.39
N SER A 241 1.49 6.05 -8.02
CA SER A 241 0.74 5.18 -8.90
C SER A 241 -0.09 5.97 -9.91
N GLU A 242 -0.41 7.25 -9.67
CA GLU A 242 -1.09 8.11 -10.66
C GLU A 242 -0.16 8.50 -11.82
N TYR A 243 1.16 8.41 -11.62
CA TYR A 243 2.17 8.56 -12.68
C TYR A 243 2.54 7.25 -13.37
N SER A 244 2.14 6.10 -12.83
CA SER A 244 2.58 4.82 -13.38
C SER A 244 1.87 4.49 -14.68
N ASP A 245 2.63 3.97 -15.64
CA ASP A 245 2.09 3.31 -16.83
C ASP A 245 1.41 1.98 -16.45
N ARG A 246 0.19 1.78 -16.95
CA ARG A 246 -0.68 0.62 -16.66
C ARG A 246 -1.46 0.23 -17.90
N ALA A 247 -1.93 -1.01 -17.93
CA ALA A 247 -2.72 -1.55 -19.03
C ALA A 247 -3.96 -0.70 -19.36
N GLU A 248 -4.62 -0.14 -18.34
CA GLU A 248 -5.84 0.65 -18.52
C GLU A 248 -5.58 2.16 -18.69
N TRP A 249 -4.37 2.65 -18.39
CA TRP A 249 -4.06 4.08 -18.40
C TRP A 249 -2.56 4.35 -18.46
N SER A 250 -2.15 5.17 -19.43
CA SER A 250 -0.80 5.73 -19.53
C SER A 250 -0.88 7.25 -19.43
N PRO A 251 -0.26 7.89 -18.42
CA PRO A 251 -0.17 9.34 -18.36
C PRO A 251 0.70 9.87 -19.52
N THR A 252 0.14 10.73 -20.38
CA THR A 252 0.84 11.38 -21.50
C THR A 252 1.01 12.88 -21.29
N MET A 253 1.92 13.50 -22.03
CA MET A 253 2.20 14.93 -21.97
C MET A 253 0.99 15.79 -22.35
N SER A 254 0.13 15.33 -23.26
CA SER A 254 -1.15 15.96 -23.60
C SER A 254 -2.14 16.06 -22.44
N HIS A 255 -1.92 15.34 -21.33
CA HIS A 255 -2.72 15.52 -20.11
C HIS A 255 -2.36 16.78 -19.33
N PHE A 256 -1.20 17.41 -19.58
CA PHE A 256 -1.00 18.79 -19.19
C PHE A 256 -1.70 19.68 -20.20
N TRP A 257 -2.63 20.49 -19.72
CA TRP A 257 -3.41 21.37 -20.56
C TRP A 257 -3.56 22.75 -19.93
N LYS A 258 -3.88 23.73 -20.75
CA LYS A 258 -4.06 25.11 -20.34
C LYS A 258 -5.47 25.54 -20.70
N ASP A 259 -6.18 26.15 -19.77
CA ASP A 259 -7.52 26.69 -20.04
C ASP A 259 -7.48 28.05 -20.76
N ASN A 260 -8.66 28.63 -21.01
CA ASN A 260 -8.81 29.92 -21.68
C ASN A 260 -8.27 31.09 -20.84
N ASP A 261 -8.20 30.93 -19.52
CA ASP A 261 -7.70 31.94 -18.58
C ASP A 261 -6.19 31.79 -18.32
N ASN A 262 -5.52 30.93 -19.09
CA ASN A 262 -4.10 30.59 -18.96
C ASN A 262 -3.71 29.83 -17.67
N ASN A 263 -4.66 29.24 -16.96
CA ASN A 263 -4.33 28.34 -15.85
C ASN A 263 -3.90 26.98 -16.39
N TRP A 264 -2.88 26.42 -15.75
CA TRP A 264 -2.39 25.09 -16.09
C TRP A 264 -3.04 24.01 -15.24
N TRP A 265 -3.34 22.91 -15.89
CA TRP A 265 -4.04 21.77 -15.33
C TRP A 265 -3.33 20.48 -15.73
N LEU A 266 -3.44 19.47 -14.88
CA LEU A 266 -2.99 18.11 -15.15
C LEU A 266 -4.13 17.13 -14.96
N LYS A 267 -4.48 16.42 -16.03
CA LYS A 267 -5.48 15.36 -16.01
C LYS A 267 -4.90 14.06 -15.46
N ILE A 268 -5.52 13.51 -14.42
CA ILE A 268 -5.06 12.32 -13.71
C ILE A 268 -6.17 11.28 -13.57
N TYR A 269 -5.82 10.03 -13.87
CA TYR A 269 -6.65 8.86 -13.59
C TYR A 269 -6.25 8.19 -12.27
N GLY A 270 -7.15 8.25 -11.29
CA GLY A 270 -6.93 7.83 -9.91
C GLY A 270 -7.71 6.60 -9.49
N LYS A 271 -7.76 6.39 -8.17
CA LYS A 271 -8.47 5.27 -7.53
C LYS A 271 -9.98 5.32 -7.86
N GLY A 272 -10.57 4.15 -8.09
CA GLY A 272 -12.01 4.03 -8.40
C GLY A 272 -12.36 4.34 -9.85
N ARG A 273 -11.38 4.29 -10.76
CA ARG A 273 -11.55 4.60 -12.19
C ARG A 273 -12.05 6.03 -12.45
N LYS A 274 -11.60 6.97 -11.63
CA LYS A 274 -12.01 8.38 -11.71
C LYS A 274 -10.91 9.23 -12.33
N VAL A 275 -11.28 10.04 -13.31
CA VAL A 275 -10.43 11.10 -13.86
C VAL A 275 -10.72 12.40 -13.13
N ARG A 276 -9.68 13.16 -12.80
CA ARG A 276 -9.79 14.53 -12.27
C ARG A 276 -8.72 15.42 -12.87
N ASP A 277 -8.99 16.71 -12.90
CA ASP A 277 -7.99 17.72 -13.21
C ASP A 277 -7.41 18.28 -11.90
N ILE A 278 -6.11 18.56 -11.91
CA ILE A 278 -5.36 19.07 -10.76
C ILE A 278 -4.71 20.38 -11.18
N THR A 279 -4.77 21.38 -10.32
CA THR A 279 -4.12 22.66 -10.57
C THR A 279 -2.60 22.51 -10.64
N VAL A 280 -1.98 23.14 -11.65
CA VAL A 280 -0.53 23.13 -11.85
C VAL A 280 0.01 24.54 -11.60
N PRO A 281 0.75 24.76 -10.49
CA PRO A 281 1.32 26.07 -10.20
C PRO A 281 2.31 26.52 -11.28
N VAL A 282 2.35 27.82 -11.57
CA VAL A 282 3.30 28.41 -12.55
C VAL A 282 4.76 28.08 -12.20
N SER A 283 5.09 28.05 -10.90
CA SER A 283 6.42 27.67 -10.41
C SER A 283 6.83 26.24 -10.73
N PHE A 284 5.87 25.35 -11.02
CA PHE A 284 6.14 23.98 -11.44
C PHE A 284 6.55 23.90 -12.93
N LEU A 285 6.19 24.90 -13.75
CA LEU A 285 6.46 24.88 -15.19
C LEU A 285 7.95 24.91 -15.54
N SER A 286 8.81 25.43 -14.65
CA SER A 286 10.26 25.38 -14.84
C SER A 286 10.78 23.94 -14.82
N TYR A 287 10.30 23.11 -13.88
CA TYR A 287 10.63 21.68 -13.80
C TYR A 287 10.06 20.90 -14.99
N LEU A 288 8.83 21.21 -15.40
CA LEU A 288 8.22 20.62 -16.60
C LEU A 288 9.03 20.96 -17.85
N THR A 289 9.40 22.23 -18.03
CA THR A 289 10.19 22.70 -19.17
C THR A 289 11.56 22.05 -19.20
N ARG A 290 12.27 22.05 -18.06
CA ARG A 290 13.60 21.44 -17.91
C ARG A 290 13.59 19.96 -18.32
N TYR A 291 12.65 19.20 -17.78
CA TYR A 291 12.54 17.78 -18.08
C TYR A 291 12.15 17.51 -19.54
N ARG A 292 11.25 18.32 -20.12
CA ARG A 292 10.86 18.19 -21.52
C ARG A 292 12.02 18.50 -22.47
N LEU A 293 12.80 19.54 -22.20
CA LEU A 293 13.98 19.88 -23.01
C LEU A 293 15.06 18.80 -22.93
N TYR A 294 15.29 18.22 -21.75
CA TYR A 294 16.16 17.04 -21.60
C TYR A 294 15.72 15.88 -22.52
N ARG A 295 14.41 15.69 -22.69
CA ARG A 295 13.83 14.68 -23.58
C ARG A 295 13.79 15.08 -25.06
N GLY A 296 14.33 16.24 -25.42
CA GLY A 296 14.26 16.78 -26.80
C GLY A 296 12.84 17.19 -27.22
N LEU A 297 11.95 17.46 -26.27
CA LEU A 297 10.56 17.89 -26.52
C LEU A 297 10.45 19.42 -26.48
N ASN A 298 9.33 19.95 -26.99
CA ASN A 298 9.00 21.37 -26.88
C ASN A 298 8.94 21.82 -25.41
N LYS A 299 9.24 23.11 -25.13
CA LYS A 299 9.22 23.66 -23.76
C LYS A 299 7.93 23.37 -23.01
N LEU A 300 6.79 23.56 -23.67
CA LEU A 300 5.47 23.32 -23.10
C LEU A 300 4.75 22.19 -23.88
N PRO A 301 3.88 21.42 -23.22
CA PRO A 301 3.04 20.42 -23.87
C PRO A 301 2.12 21.02 -24.93
N VAL A 302 1.88 20.25 -25.98
CA VAL A 302 0.91 20.59 -27.04
C VAL A 302 -0.21 19.56 -27.09
N ALA A 303 -1.38 19.98 -27.60
CA ALA A 303 -2.50 19.08 -27.78
C ALA A 303 -2.12 17.89 -28.70
N GLY A 304 -2.56 16.69 -28.33
CA GLY A 304 -2.28 15.46 -29.09
C GLY A 304 -0.90 14.83 -28.84
N GLU A 305 -0.07 15.40 -27.96
CA GLU A 305 1.22 14.83 -27.59
C GLU A 305 1.08 13.53 -26.76
N ASN A 306 1.29 12.39 -27.41
CA ASN A 306 1.13 11.07 -26.79
C ASN A 306 2.40 10.53 -26.10
N HIS A 307 3.43 11.36 -25.94
CA HIS A 307 4.62 10.96 -25.18
C HIS A 307 4.24 10.68 -23.72
N PRO A 308 4.66 9.56 -23.11
CA PRO A 308 4.45 9.32 -21.69
C PRO A 308 5.01 10.48 -20.86
N ILE A 309 4.36 10.85 -19.75
CA ILE A 309 4.87 11.93 -18.90
C ILE A 309 6.25 11.55 -18.38
N ILE A 310 6.39 10.38 -17.75
CA ILE A 310 7.69 9.86 -17.27
C ILE A 310 8.04 8.60 -18.05
N GLU A 311 9.03 8.72 -18.93
CA GLU A 311 9.46 7.63 -19.81
C GLU A 311 10.57 6.75 -19.21
N LYS A 312 10.70 5.52 -19.72
CA LYS A 312 11.85 4.67 -19.44
C LYS A 312 13.07 5.19 -20.20
N ILE A 313 14.25 5.14 -19.56
CA ILE A 313 15.54 5.39 -20.26
C ILE A 313 15.81 4.34 -21.34
N ARG A 314 15.43 3.09 -21.09
CA ARG A 314 15.58 1.98 -22.05
C ARG A 314 14.24 1.31 -22.31
N GLY A 315 13.96 1.00 -23.56
CA GLY A 315 12.72 0.39 -24.01
C GLY A 315 11.65 1.42 -24.39
N ARG A 316 10.38 0.97 -24.46
CA ARG A 316 9.23 1.79 -24.84
C ARG A 316 8.26 1.97 -23.68
N GLY A 317 7.51 3.08 -23.71
CA GLY A 317 6.42 3.39 -22.77
C GLY A 317 6.86 4.08 -21.48
N GLY A 318 5.88 4.30 -20.60
CA GLY A 318 6.08 4.96 -19.32
C GLY A 318 6.58 4.02 -18.23
N MET A 319 6.95 4.57 -17.08
CA MET A 319 7.50 3.77 -15.98
C MET A 319 6.40 3.14 -15.11
N THR A 320 6.60 1.92 -14.64
CA THR A 320 5.68 1.27 -13.67
C THR A 320 5.82 1.91 -12.28
N ALA A 321 4.81 1.72 -11.42
CA ALA A 321 4.84 2.26 -10.05
C ALA A 321 6.08 1.81 -9.27
N ARG A 322 6.52 0.55 -9.45
CA ARG A 322 7.74 0.01 -8.83
C ARG A 322 8.99 0.72 -9.34
N GLN A 323 9.08 1.00 -10.63
CA GLN A 323 10.22 1.72 -11.20
C GLN A 323 10.27 3.17 -10.71
N LEU A 324 9.12 3.85 -10.67
CA LEU A 324 9.01 5.21 -10.11
C LEU A 324 9.39 5.23 -8.62
N SER A 325 8.95 4.24 -7.84
CA SER A 325 9.31 4.15 -6.41
C SER A 325 10.82 4.03 -6.20
N ARG A 326 11.53 3.33 -7.09
CA ARG A 326 12.99 3.21 -7.02
C ARG A 326 13.68 4.55 -7.27
N LEU A 327 13.21 5.34 -8.25
CA LEU A 327 13.76 6.69 -8.50
C LEU A 327 13.61 7.60 -7.28
N VAL A 328 12.43 7.59 -6.65
CA VAL A 328 12.19 8.37 -5.43
C VAL A 328 13.07 7.88 -4.28
N GLN A 329 13.22 6.56 -4.14
CA GLN A 329 14.04 5.97 -3.08
C GLN A 329 15.52 6.35 -3.23
N GLU A 330 16.05 6.30 -4.44
CA GLU A 330 17.44 6.66 -4.74
C GLU A 330 17.76 8.11 -4.33
N VAL A 331 16.84 9.05 -4.57
CA VAL A 331 17.00 10.43 -4.12
C VAL A 331 16.92 10.54 -2.59
N PHE A 332 16.02 9.79 -1.94
CA PHE A 332 15.97 9.77 -0.47
C PHE A 332 17.24 9.19 0.15
N ASP A 333 17.79 8.12 -0.44
CA ASP A 333 19.02 7.49 0.04
C ASP A 333 20.20 8.48 -0.11
N GLN A 334 20.30 9.16 -1.25
CA GLN A 334 21.32 10.18 -1.45
C GLN A 334 21.17 11.36 -0.48
N ALA A 335 19.93 11.82 -0.23
CA ALA A 335 19.66 12.88 0.72
C ALA A 335 19.98 12.45 2.17
N TYR A 336 19.71 11.19 2.53
CA TYR A 336 20.12 10.63 3.81
C TYR A 336 21.64 10.69 3.98
N GLU A 337 22.41 10.17 3.02
CA GLU A 337 23.88 10.15 3.11
C GLU A 337 24.47 11.56 3.20
N GLN A 338 24.02 12.50 2.36
CA GLN A 338 24.52 13.89 2.39
C GLN A 338 24.11 14.62 3.68
N MET A 339 22.86 14.45 4.14
CA MET A 339 22.40 15.10 5.38
C MET A 339 23.10 14.50 6.60
N LYS A 340 23.33 13.18 6.62
CA LYS A 340 24.08 12.49 7.68
C LYS A 340 25.50 13.02 7.78
N ALA A 341 26.18 13.16 6.65
CA ALA A 341 27.54 13.69 6.60
C ALA A 341 27.64 15.14 7.10
N ARG A 342 26.63 15.98 6.81
CA ARG A 342 26.66 17.42 7.11
C ARG A 342 26.08 17.80 8.49
N TYR A 343 25.07 17.07 8.95
CA TYR A 343 24.26 17.45 10.13
C TYR A 343 24.06 16.31 11.13
N GLY A 344 24.66 15.14 10.90
CA GLY A 344 24.53 13.97 11.77
C GLY A 344 23.31 13.09 11.46
N GLU A 345 23.33 11.88 11.99
CA GLU A 345 22.36 10.82 11.68
C GLU A 345 20.94 11.12 12.15
N ASP A 346 20.79 11.74 13.32
CA ASP A 346 19.47 12.07 13.89
C ASP A 346 18.67 12.98 12.95
N ASN A 347 19.32 13.97 12.34
CA ASN A 347 18.69 14.90 11.39
C ASN A 347 18.32 14.22 10.06
N ALA A 348 19.11 13.21 9.65
CA ALA A 348 18.93 12.48 8.40
C ALA A 348 17.90 11.33 8.49
N SER A 349 17.66 10.78 9.68
CA SER A 349 16.86 9.58 9.96
C SER A 349 15.50 9.55 9.23
N ASN A 350 14.81 10.70 9.11
CA ASN A 350 13.55 10.82 8.38
C ASN A 350 13.64 10.35 6.93
N PHE A 351 14.74 10.59 6.22
CA PHE A 351 14.90 10.15 4.83
C PHE A 351 15.02 8.63 4.70
N LYS A 352 15.58 7.96 5.70
CA LYS A 352 15.64 6.49 5.77
C LYS A 352 14.24 5.88 5.83
N GLU A 353 13.34 6.50 6.57
CA GLU A 353 11.94 6.07 6.71
C GLU A 353 11.02 6.55 5.58
N ALA A 354 11.38 7.67 4.94
CA ALA A 354 10.50 8.39 4.03
C ALA A 354 10.02 7.50 2.87
N THR A 355 8.77 7.71 2.48
CA THR A 355 8.18 7.06 1.30
C THR A 355 7.64 8.12 0.36
N SER A 356 7.40 7.77 -0.90
CA SER A 356 6.77 8.69 -1.86
C SER A 356 5.45 9.30 -1.36
N HIS A 357 4.74 8.63 -0.44
CA HIS A 357 3.52 9.15 0.15
C HIS A 357 3.76 10.36 1.07
N TRP A 358 4.93 10.44 1.72
CA TRP A 358 5.30 11.59 2.55
C TRP A 358 5.38 12.87 1.72
N LEU A 359 5.85 12.81 0.47
CA LEU A 359 5.93 13.99 -0.41
C LEU A 359 4.54 14.56 -0.69
N ARG A 360 3.58 13.69 -1.00
CA ARG A 360 2.18 14.07 -1.20
C ARG A 360 1.59 14.72 0.06
N HIS A 361 1.81 14.13 1.24
CA HIS A 361 1.35 14.72 2.51
C HIS A 361 2.03 16.04 2.81
N THR A 362 3.35 16.13 2.62
CA THR A 362 4.14 17.35 2.79
C THR A 362 3.58 18.49 1.94
N GLY A 363 3.32 18.23 0.65
CA GLY A 363 2.72 19.22 -0.24
C GLY A 363 1.36 19.70 0.22
N ALA A 364 0.44 18.76 0.51
CA ALA A 364 -0.92 19.10 0.92
C ALA A 364 -0.96 19.87 2.24
N SER A 365 -0.21 19.45 3.25
CA SER A 365 -0.13 20.14 4.54
C SER A 365 0.43 21.55 4.39
N LEU A 366 1.48 21.74 3.57
CA LEU A 366 2.07 23.07 3.37
C LEU A 366 1.11 24.05 2.67
N GLU A 367 0.33 23.60 1.68
CA GLU A 367 -0.66 24.48 1.03
C GLU A 367 -1.81 24.86 1.97
N ILE A 368 -2.23 23.94 2.82
CA ILE A 368 -3.19 24.22 3.90
C ILE A 368 -2.62 25.24 4.88
N GLU A 369 -1.37 25.06 5.32
CA GLU A 369 -0.66 26.01 6.20
C GLU A 369 -0.50 27.40 5.55
N ARG A 370 -0.42 27.47 4.22
CA ARG A 370 -0.39 28.71 3.42
C ARG A 370 -1.78 29.34 3.21
N GLY A 371 -2.84 28.74 3.73
CA GLY A 371 -4.20 29.29 3.68
C GLY A 371 -5.01 28.87 2.46
N ARG A 372 -4.56 27.88 1.67
CA ARG A 372 -5.36 27.33 0.57
C ARG A 372 -6.58 26.59 1.14
N SER A 373 -7.74 26.74 0.49
CA SER A 373 -8.98 26.16 1.00
C SER A 373 -8.89 24.63 1.10
N LEU A 374 -9.42 24.06 2.18
CA LEU A 374 -9.44 22.61 2.39
C LEU A 374 -10.19 21.87 1.28
N LYS A 375 -11.22 22.50 0.72
CA LYS A 375 -12.01 21.95 -0.38
C LYS A 375 -11.14 21.78 -1.62
N ASP A 376 -10.43 22.81 -2.05
CA ASP A 376 -9.62 22.77 -3.27
C ASP A 376 -8.46 21.77 -3.12
N VAL A 377 -7.80 21.75 -1.95
CA VAL A 377 -6.75 20.77 -1.66
C VAL A 377 -7.31 19.35 -1.66
N SER A 378 -8.52 19.13 -1.13
CA SER A 378 -9.20 17.84 -1.14
C SER A 378 -9.54 17.36 -2.56
N GLU A 379 -9.96 18.27 -3.43
CA GLU A 379 -10.27 18.00 -4.83
C GLU A 379 -9.01 17.63 -5.62
N ASP A 380 -7.91 18.39 -5.49
CA ASP A 380 -6.63 18.06 -6.12
C ASP A 380 -6.06 16.71 -5.64
N LEU A 381 -6.18 16.44 -4.34
CA LEU A 381 -5.83 15.14 -3.75
C LEU A 381 -6.72 14.00 -4.30
N GLY A 382 -7.92 14.30 -4.79
CA GLY A 382 -8.90 13.29 -5.21
C GLY A 382 -9.38 12.43 -4.04
N HIS A 383 -9.62 13.05 -2.88
CA HIS A 383 -10.20 12.36 -1.74
C HIS A 383 -11.70 12.19 -1.92
N ALA A 384 -12.19 10.96 -1.73
CA ALA A 384 -13.63 10.65 -1.83
C ALA A 384 -14.44 11.17 -0.62
N SER A 385 -13.76 11.52 0.48
CA SER A 385 -14.35 12.09 1.67
C SER A 385 -13.47 13.22 2.20
N MET A 386 -14.10 14.33 2.59
CA MET A 386 -13.41 15.45 3.23
C MET A 386 -12.74 15.05 4.55
N SER A 387 -13.26 14.03 5.25
CA SER A 387 -12.65 13.52 6.50
C SER A 387 -11.21 13.03 6.31
N THR A 388 -10.82 12.63 5.08
CA THR A 388 -9.43 12.24 4.80
C THR A 388 -8.51 13.46 4.72
N THR A 389 -9.01 14.58 4.20
CA THR A 389 -8.27 15.85 4.15
C THR A 389 -8.22 16.50 5.54
N ASP A 390 -9.26 16.31 6.35
CA ASP A 390 -9.32 16.77 7.73
C ASP A 390 -8.16 16.21 8.59
N THR A 391 -7.80 14.93 8.41
CA THR A 391 -6.60 14.37 9.10
C THR A 391 -5.29 15.07 8.76
N VAL A 392 -5.19 15.69 7.59
CA VAL A 392 -4.02 16.48 7.18
C VAL A 392 -4.04 17.86 7.87
N TYR A 393 -5.24 18.43 8.07
CA TYR A 393 -5.46 19.71 8.76
C TYR A 393 -5.24 19.62 10.27
N VAL A 394 -5.73 18.55 10.92
CA VAL A 394 -5.60 18.38 12.39
C VAL A 394 -4.15 18.48 12.87
N GLN A 395 -3.17 18.15 12.03
CA GLN A 395 -1.75 18.30 12.37
C GLN A 395 -1.32 19.74 12.68
N THR A 396 -1.91 20.72 12.00
CA THR A 396 -1.60 22.13 12.23
C THR A 396 -2.06 22.56 13.62
N ASP A 397 -3.22 22.07 14.05
CA ASP A 397 -3.75 22.32 15.38
C ASP A 397 -3.00 21.52 16.46
N ASP A 398 -2.53 20.31 16.15
CA ASP A 398 -1.66 19.54 17.04
C ASP A 398 -0.30 20.19 17.28
N LYS A 399 0.32 20.78 16.25
CA LYS A 399 1.54 21.56 16.45
C LYS A 399 1.32 22.74 17.39
N LYS A 400 0.19 23.45 17.25
CA LYS A 400 -0.20 24.55 18.16
C LYS A 400 -0.45 24.02 19.58
N ARG A 401 -1.14 22.89 19.72
CA ARG A 401 -1.41 22.21 20.99
C ARG A 401 -0.13 21.74 21.68
N ALA A 402 0.81 21.16 20.93
CA ALA A 402 2.10 20.74 21.44
C ALA A 402 2.96 21.94 21.84
N ALA A 403 2.98 23.01 21.03
CA ALA A 403 3.69 24.24 21.34
C ALA A 403 3.16 24.90 22.61
N SER A 404 1.84 25.00 22.78
CA SER A 404 1.23 25.54 24.01
C SER A 404 1.46 24.65 25.24
N GLY A 405 1.78 23.37 25.04
CA GLY A 405 2.17 22.45 26.10
C GLY A 405 3.63 22.60 26.56
N LYS A 406 4.54 23.13 25.73
CA LYS A 406 5.99 23.19 26.03
C LYS A 406 6.33 24.03 27.25
N GLU A 407 5.52 25.04 27.55
CA GLU A 407 5.77 25.99 28.65
C GLU A 407 5.10 25.57 29.96
N ARG A 408 4.46 24.40 30.01
CA ARG A 408 3.82 23.90 31.24
C ARG A 408 4.89 23.56 32.27
N LYS A 409 4.83 24.21 33.43
CA LYS A 409 5.67 23.88 34.59
C LYS A 409 5.11 22.63 35.28
N VAL A 410 6.00 21.75 35.73
CA VAL A 410 5.68 20.54 36.52
C VAL A 410 5.37 20.90 37.95
#